data_AF-E3S079-F1
#
_entry.id   AF-E3S079-F1
#
_cell.length_a   1.000
_cell.length_b   1.000
_cell.length_c   1.000
_cell.angle_alpha   90.00
_cell.angle_beta   90.00
_cell.angle_gamma   90.00
#
_symmetry.space_group_name_H-M   'P 1'
#
loop_
_entity.id
_entity.type
_entity.pdbx_description
1 polymer ?
#
loop_
_entity_poly.entity_id
_entity_poly.type
_entity_poly.pdbx_seq_one_letter_code
_entity_poly.pdbx_strand_id
1 'polypeptide(L)'
;MRIERTTGVFGSDGRRRKDRSEVNGNTEPKEKDAQEDATHDVINGYAGPRDRHGEFAWQPYPLTPFIERLDWVLDLLCSFRGVGWNFRNSNISPPPKHIQEQLRANSGSITPKHSYKTHPGQMKLYTNREELLKANAWKVFKGYMILDALKTAMMYDPYFWGQIDRPPPSSYLPQNSVFRNIYHLALTMFGIQYALQSVFALAPLILCGILTPSLLGARAEIWSHPPTWGTYNVVLEQGLAGWWGNWWHQTFRFAFSEPSRKIIEATGMNRKSRVAKALQLFIAFFLSGVIHASGVYTCTGPTHPITGSMAFFLLQAVAIFAETTLGEVATSMGLGQKIPAWVKKSWTFLYVHVWFYYTAHLLCDDFAKGGVWLFEPVPISLLRGMGLGADERDGWWCWNPRFAQWYSGDTWWNSGLAL
;
A
#
# COMPACT_ATOMS: atom_id res chain seq x y z
N MET A 1 -12.47 -15.56 -1.91
CA MET A 1 -11.87 -16.42 -2.94
C MET A 1 -10.65 -15.73 -3.49
N ARG A 2 -9.61 -16.51 -3.75
CA ARG A 2 -8.33 -16.06 -4.30
C ARG A 2 -8.21 -16.52 -5.75
N ILE A 3 -7.52 -15.77 -6.60
CA ILE A 3 -7.14 -16.20 -7.95
C ILE A 3 -5.92 -17.09 -7.80
N GLU A 4 -6.00 -18.31 -8.32
CA GLU A 4 -4.90 -19.27 -8.29
C GLU A 4 -4.83 -20.05 -9.61
N ARG A 5 -3.67 -20.65 -9.90
CA ARG A 5 -3.51 -21.57 -11.04
C ARG A 5 -4.05 -22.96 -10.69
N THR A 6 -4.65 -23.65 -11.65
CA THR A 6 -4.95 -25.08 -11.53
C THR A 6 -3.66 -25.90 -11.60
N THR A 7 -3.69 -27.18 -11.19
CA THR A 7 -2.48 -28.02 -11.26
C THR A 7 -1.95 -28.10 -12.69
N GLY A 8 -2.89 -28.30 -13.63
CA GLY A 8 -2.60 -28.43 -15.05
C GLY A 8 -1.81 -29.71 -15.34
N VAL A 9 -2.04 -30.31 -16.51
CA VAL A 9 -1.22 -31.44 -16.97
C VAL A 9 -0.01 -30.85 -17.71
N PHE A 10 1.21 -31.08 -17.20
CA PHE A 10 2.46 -30.75 -17.91
C PHE A 10 2.36 -31.20 -19.39
N GLY A 11 2.40 -30.25 -20.32
CA GLY A 11 2.46 -30.54 -21.77
C GLY A 11 1.14 -30.68 -22.53
N SER A 12 -0.02 -30.32 -21.96
CA SER A 12 -1.30 -30.37 -22.70
C SER A 12 -1.54 -29.19 -23.66
N ASP A 13 -0.76 -28.11 -23.56
CA ASP A 13 -0.82 -26.93 -24.45
C ASP A 13 -0.62 -27.29 -25.94
N GLY A 14 0.06 -28.41 -26.23
CA GLY A 14 0.28 -28.90 -27.58
C GLY A 14 -0.67 -30.02 -28.03
N ARG A 15 -1.16 -30.87 -27.11
CA ARG A 15 -1.95 -32.06 -27.48
C ARG A 15 -3.44 -31.82 -27.56
N ARG A 16 -4.06 -31.02 -26.69
CA ARG A 16 -5.51 -30.74 -26.79
C ARG A 16 -5.90 -30.00 -28.07
N ARG A 17 -4.97 -29.25 -28.66
CA ARG A 17 -5.18 -28.55 -29.94
C ARG A 17 -4.86 -29.42 -31.16
N LYS A 18 -4.02 -30.46 -31.01
CA LYS A 18 -3.58 -31.36 -32.10
C LYS A 18 -4.41 -32.65 -32.18
N ASP A 19 -4.94 -33.14 -31.06
CA ASP A 19 -5.93 -34.23 -31.05
C ASP A 19 -7.31 -33.78 -31.56
N ARG A 20 -7.55 -32.46 -31.61
CA ARG A 20 -8.73 -31.87 -32.27
C ARG A 20 -8.69 -31.95 -33.81
N SER A 21 -7.56 -32.31 -34.42
CA SER A 21 -7.45 -32.45 -35.89
C SER A 21 -7.48 -33.89 -36.41
N GLU A 22 -7.43 -34.92 -35.55
CA GLU A 22 -7.37 -36.33 -36.03
C GLU A 22 -8.33 -37.31 -35.32
N VAL A 23 -9.33 -36.85 -34.56
CA VAL A 23 -10.38 -37.74 -34.06
C VAL A 23 -11.68 -37.50 -34.82
N ASN A 24 -11.88 -38.37 -35.81
CA ASN A 24 -13.16 -38.60 -36.46
C ASN A 24 -14.11 -39.20 -35.42
N GLY A 25 -15.11 -38.43 -34.97
CA GLY A 25 -16.13 -38.95 -34.04
C GLY A 25 -16.82 -37.84 -33.26
N ASN A 26 -18.08 -37.59 -33.60
CA ASN A 26 -19.03 -36.74 -32.89
C ASN A 26 -19.05 -37.02 -31.38
N THR A 27 -18.23 -36.30 -30.61
CA THR A 27 -18.51 -36.05 -29.20
C THR A 27 -17.87 -34.71 -28.84
N GLU A 28 -18.67 -33.66 -28.77
CA GLU A 28 -18.25 -32.44 -28.08
C GLU A 28 -17.87 -32.84 -26.64
N PRO A 29 -16.67 -32.51 -26.14
CA PRO A 29 -16.41 -32.63 -24.72
C PRO A 29 -17.38 -31.67 -24.03
N LYS A 30 -18.26 -32.18 -23.17
CA LYS A 30 -19.19 -31.34 -22.42
C LYS A 30 -18.36 -30.39 -21.57
N GLU A 31 -18.51 -29.09 -21.84
CA GLU A 31 -17.90 -27.98 -21.08
C GLU A 31 -18.08 -28.14 -19.55
N LYS A 32 -19.13 -28.86 -19.13
CA LYS A 32 -19.40 -29.25 -17.74
C LYS A 32 -18.34 -30.16 -17.11
N ASP A 33 -17.82 -31.16 -17.83
CA ASP A 33 -16.89 -32.14 -17.25
C ASP A 33 -15.51 -31.48 -16.98
N ALA A 34 -15.05 -30.63 -17.90
CA ALA A 34 -13.82 -29.84 -17.71
C ALA A 34 -13.93 -28.81 -16.58
N GLN A 35 -15.15 -28.31 -16.33
CA GLN A 35 -15.44 -27.32 -15.30
C GLN A 35 -15.56 -27.96 -13.90
N GLU A 36 -16.13 -29.16 -13.81
CA GLU A 36 -16.14 -29.96 -12.57
C GLU A 36 -14.73 -30.39 -12.16
N ASP A 37 -13.91 -30.83 -13.11
CA ASP A 37 -12.51 -31.18 -12.88
C ASP A 37 -11.71 -30.00 -12.34
N ALA A 38 -11.77 -28.83 -13.00
CA ALA A 38 -11.07 -27.63 -12.54
C ALA A 38 -11.52 -27.18 -11.13
N THR A 39 -12.81 -27.32 -10.83
CA THR A 39 -13.35 -26.99 -9.50
C THR A 39 -12.84 -27.95 -8.43
N HIS A 40 -12.83 -29.25 -8.72
CA HIS A 40 -12.30 -30.27 -7.80
C HIS A 40 -10.80 -30.06 -7.55
N ASP A 41 -10.05 -29.75 -8.60
CA ASP A 41 -8.60 -29.52 -8.56
C ASP A 41 -8.22 -28.33 -7.67
N VAL A 42 -9.06 -27.30 -7.62
CA VAL A 42 -8.78 -26.08 -6.87
C VAL A 42 -9.25 -26.19 -5.40
N ILE A 43 -10.27 -26.99 -5.12
CA ILE A 43 -10.82 -27.21 -3.76
C ILE A 43 -10.03 -28.29 -3.00
N ASN A 44 -9.72 -29.39 -3.68
CA ASN A 44 -9.12 -30.60 -3.09
C ASN A 44 -7.68 -30.83 -3.57
N GLY A 45 -7.09 -29.90 -4.32
CA GLY A 45 -5.74 -30.03 -4.87
C GLY A 45 -4.67 -30.03 -3.80
N TYR A 46 -3.84 -31.07 -3.81
CA TYR A 46 -2.67 -31.21 -2.92
C TYR A 46 -1.43 -30.49 -3.44
N ALA A 47 -1.44 -30.09 -4.72
CA ALA A 47 -0.33 -29.42 -5.37
C ALA A 47 -0.11 -28.03 -4.79
N GLY A 48 1.14 -27.74 -4.43
CA GLY A 48 1.52 -26.41 -3.97
C GLY A 48 1.62 -25.40 -5.12
N PRO A 49 1.93 -24.13 -4.83
CA PRO A 49 2.03 -23.05 -5.81
C PRO A 49 3.05 -23.31 -6.91
N ARG A 50 4.13 -24.01 -6.56
CA ARG A 50 5.18 -24.45 -7.49
C ARG A 50 4.69 -25.47 -8.50
N ASP A 51 3.71 -26.28 -8.13
CA ASP A 51 3.24 -27.42 -8.94
C ASP A 51 1.93 -27.10 -9.68
N ARG A 52 1.48 -25.83 -9.60
CA ARG A 52 0.29 -25.30 -10.27
C ARG A 52 0.68 -24.49 -11.49
N HIS A 53 0.68 -25.13 -12.65
CA HIS A 53 1.07 -24.50 -13.93
C HIS A 53 -0.07 -24.37 -14.93
N GLY A 54 -1.28 -24.75 -14.55
CA GLY A 54 -2.48 -24.63 -15.38
C GLY A 54 -3.01 -23.20 -15.52
N GLU A 55 -4.24 -23.12 -16.02
CA GLU A 55 -4.98 -21.87 -16.19
C GLU A 55 -5.46 -21.28 -14.85
N PHE A 56 -5.85 -20.01 -14.86
CA PHE A 56 -6.35 -19.33 -13.66
C PHE A 56 -7.81 -19.72 -13.34
N ALA A 57 -8.08 -19.93 -12.05
CA ALA A 57 -9.39 -20.21 -11.50
C ALA A 57 -9.59 -19.49 -10.14
N TRP A 58 -10.85 -19.35 -9.71
CA TRP A 58 -11.17 -18.88 -8.37
C TRP A 58 -11.06 -20.01 -7.36
N GLN A 59 -10.13 -19.85 -6.42
CA GLN A 59 -9.93 -20.74 -5.29
C GLN A 59 -10.78 -20.33 -4.07
N PRO A 60 -11.75 -21.16 -3.65
CA PRO A 60 -12.39 -21.01 -2.34
C PRO A 60 -11.43 -21.40 -1.22
N TYR A 61 -11.90 -21.41 0.02
CA TYR A 61 -11.06 -21.86 1.12
C TYR A 61 -10.71 -23.35 0.92
N PRO A 62 -9.42 -23.73 0.86
CA PRO A 62 -9.03 -25.12 0.67
C PRO A 62 -9.39 -25.96 1.90
N LEU A 63 -9.75 -27.23 1.71
CA LEU A 63 -10.10 -28.11 2.84
C LEU A 63 -8.89 -28.94 3.30
N THR A 64 -8.04 -29.32 2.36
CA THR A 64 -6.82 -30.10 2.56
C THR A 64 -5.77 -29.70 1.51
N PRO A 65 -4.48 -29.95 1.78
CA PRO A 65 -3.86 -30.23 3.07
C PRO A 65 -3.81 -28.98 3.99
N PHE A 66 -3.42 -29.15 5.27
CA PHE A 66 -3.32 -28.02 6.21
C PHE A 66 -2.43 -26.88 5.72
N ILE A 67 -1.33 -27.21 5.01
CA ILE A 67 -0.40 -26.20 4.50
C ILE A 67 -1.05 -25.28 3.47
N GLU A 68 -1.98 -25.77 2.64
CA GLU A 68 -2.73 -24.94 1.70
C GLU A 68 -3.72 -24.01 2.42
N ARG A 69 -4.30 -24.44 3.54
CA ARG A 69 -5.13 -23.58 4.40
C ARG A 69 -4.32 -22.47 5.02
N LEU A 70 -3.15 -22.82 5.56
CA LEU A 70 -2.24 -21.86 6.14
C LEU A 70 -1.77 -20.85 5.08
N ASP A 71 -1.36 -21.32 3.90
CA ASP A 71 -0.98 -20.47 2.77
C ASP A 71 -2.11 -19.51 2.37
N TRP A 72 -3.34 -20.02 2.24
CA TRP A 72 -4.50 -19.22 1.87
C TRP A 72 -4.80 -18.13 2.90
N VAL A 73 -4.72 -18.46 4.20
CA VAL A 73 -4.94 -17.50 5.29
C VAL A 73 -3.82 -16.46 5.35
N LEU A 74 -2.56 -16.89 5.22
CA LEU A 74 -1.41 -15.99 5.21
C LEU A 74 -1.47 -15.04 4.02
N ASP A 75 -1.84 -15.53 2.83
CA ASP A 75 -2.03 -14.69 1.65
C ASP A 75 -3.15 -13.69 1.86
N LEU A 76 -4.27 -14.08 2.50
CA LEU A 76 -5.36 -13.17 2.85
C LEU A 76 -4.89 -12.05 3.80
N LEU A 77 -4.15 -12.40 4.85
CA LEU A 77 -3.64 -11.46 5.85
C LEU A 77 -2.60 -10.49 5.26
N CYS A 78 -1.80 -10.94 4.31
CA CYS A 78 -0.79 -10.13 3.63
C CYS A 78 -1.34 -9.36 2.41
N SER A 79 -2.55 -9.68 1.94
CA SER A 79 -3.19 -9.05 0.78
C SER A 79 -3.97 -7.79 1.14
N PHE A 80 -3.31 -6.80 1.75
CA PHE A 80 -3.93 -5.55 2.22
C PHE A 80 -4.74 -4.81 1.14
N ARG A 81 -4.32 -4.93 -0.12
CA ARG A 81 -4.92 -4.27 -1.29
C ARG A 81 -5.98 -5.13 -2.02
N GLY A 82 -6.10 -6.40 -1.64
CA GLY A 82 -6.98 -7.38 -2.28
C GLY A 82 -6.61 -7.73 -3.72
N VAL A 83 -5.35 -7.51 -4.13
CA VAL A 83 -4.95 -7.89 -5.50
C VAL A 83 -4.89 -9.42 -5.58
N GLY A 84 -5.51 -10.01 -6.60
CA GLY A 84 -5.65 -11.46 -6.68
C GLY A 84 -6.82 -12.01 -5.86
N TRP A 85 -7.60 -11.17 -5.18
CA TRP A 85 -8.77 -11.60 -4.39
C TRP A 85 -10.08 -11.15 -5.04
N ASN A 86 -11.18 -11.79 -4.64
CA ASN A 86 -12.53 -11.45 -5.10
C ASN A 86 -13.03 -10.10 -4.55
N PHE A 87 -12.27 -9.48 -3.66
CA PHE A 87 -12.41 -8.11 -3.23
C PHE A 87 -11.15 -7.34 -3.65
N ARG A 88 -11.29 -6.08 -4.05
CA ARG A 88 -10.13 -5.21 -4.33
C ARG A 88 -10.50 -3.75 -4.17
N ASN A 89 -9.50 -2.91 -3.95
CA ASN A 89 -9.67 -1.47 -4.02
C ASN A 89 -10.08 -1.05 -5.45
N SER A 90 -11.07 -0.15 -5.57
CA SER A 90 -11.58 0.37 -6.86
C SER A 90 -10.53 1.08 -7.70
N ASN A 91 -9.48 1.60 -7.08
CA ASN A 91 -8.38 2.31 -7.75
C ASN A 91 -7.39 1.37 -8.45
N ILE A 92 -7.53 0.06 -8.24
CA ILE A 92 -6.71 -0.97 -8.87
C ILE A 92 -7.46 -1.53 -10.09
N SER A 93 -6.79 -1.50 -11.23
CA SER A 93 -7.30 -2.09 -12.48
C SER A 93 -7.62 -3.58 -12.29
N PRO A 94 -8.67 -4.10 -12.95
CA PRO A 94 -8.94 -5.54 -12.95
C PRO A 94 -7.78 -6.35 -13.54
N PRO A 95 -7.71 -7.66 -13.24
CA PRO A 95 -6.81 -8.58 -13.95
C PRO A 95 -6.97 -8.44 -15.48
N PRO A 96 -5.92 -8.68 -16.27
CA PRO A 96 -5.98 -8.63 -17.74
C PRO A 96 -7.11 -9.49 -18.32
N LYS A 97 -7.65 -9.12 -19.48
CA LYS A 97 -8.82 -9.79 -20.10
C LYS A 97 -8.65 -11.30 -20.23
N HIS A 98 -7.49 -11.78 -20.68
CA HIS A 98 -7.22 -13.22 -20.82
C HIS A 98 -7.31 -13.96 -19.48
N ILE A 99 -6.90 -13.34 -18.37
CA ILE A 99 -7.07 -13.90 -17.02
C ILE A 99 -8.55 -13.94 -16.66
N GLN A 100 -9.30 -12.88 -16.96
CA GLN A 100 -10.74 -12.84 -16.68
C GLN A 100 -11.51 -13.93 -17.45
N GLU A 101 -11.09 -14.24 -18.67
CA GLU A 101 -11.67 -15.29 -19.51
C GLU A 101 -11.42 -16.68 -18.90
N GLN A 102 -10.17 -16.96 -18.51
CA GLN A 102 -9.82 -18.20 -17.79
C GLN A 102 -10.60 -18.34 -16.49
N LEU A 103 -10.69 -17.27 -15.69
CA LEU A 103 -11.46 -17.29 -14.45
C LEU A 103 -12.94 -17.62 -14.68
N ARG A 104 -13.55 -17.15 -15.78
CA ARG A 104 -14.95 -17.48 -16.10
C ARG A 104 -15.11 -18.92 -16.56
N ALA A 105 -14.18 -19.41 -17.38
CA ALA A 105 -14.21 -20.78 -17.87
C ALA A 105 -14.04 -21.80 -16.73
N ASN A 106 -13.06 -21.56 -15.86
CA ASN A 106 -12.56 -22.57 -14.92
C ASN A 106 -13.19 -22.52 -13.52
N SER A 107 -14.07 -21.54 -13.23
CA SER A 107 -14.61 -21.35 -11.85
C SER A 107 -16.08 -21.74 -11.67
N GLY A 108 -16.75 -22.22 -12.72
CA GLY A 108 -18.12 -22.71 -12.64
C GLY A 108 -19.12 -21.75 -11.97
N SER A 109 -20.07 -22.34 -11.25
CA SER A 109 -21.11 -21.63 -10.48
C SER A 109 -20.56 -20.84 -9.29
N ILE A 110 -19.28 -21.03 -8.93
CA ILE A 110 -18.61 -20.43 -7.79
C ILE A 110 -18.06 -19.03 -8.13
N THR A 111 -18.28 -18.52 -9.34
CA THR A 111 -17.78 -17.19 -9.75
C THR A 111 -18.27 -16.06 -8.83
N PRO A 112 -17.38 -15.37 -8.09
CA PRO A 112 -17.79 -14.29 -7.21
C PRO A 112 -18.36 -13.12 -8.02
N LYS A 113 -19.44 -12.50 -7.52
CA LYS A 113 -19.97 -11.25 -8.10
C LYS A 113 -18.94 -10.14 -7.92
N HIS A 114 -18.32 -9.70 -9.00
CA HIS A 114 -17.35 -8.61 -8.96
C HIS A 114 -17.40 -7.76 -10.23
N SER A 115 -16.97 -6.51 -10.11
CA SER A 115 -16.96 -5.58 -11.23
C SER A 115 -15.62 -5.62 -11.94
N TYR A 116 -15.64 -5.93 -13.24
CA TYR A 116 -14.51 -5.72 -14.15
C TYR A 116 -14.51 -4.31 -14.75
N LYS A 117 -15.34 -3.38 -14.23
CA LYS A 117 -15.40 -2.02 -14.75
C LYS A 117 -14.08 -1.30 -14.50
N THR A 118 -13.55 -0.71 -15.57
CA THR A 118 -12.43 0.22 -15.51
C THR A 118 -12.97 1.60 -15.16
N HIS A 119 -12.25 2.32 -14.29
CA HIS A 119 -12.59 3.68 -13.89
C HIS A 119 -11.46 4.64 -14.29
N PRO A 120 -11.77 5.90 -14.66
CA PRO A 120 -10.75 6.93 -14.85
C PRO A 120 -9.90 7.09 -13.59
N GLY A 121 -8.58 7.19 -13.75
CA GLY A 121 -7.63 7.34 -12.64
C GLY A 121 -7.18 6.04 -11.98
N GLN A 122 -7.62 4.86 -12.48
CA GLN A 122 -7.06 3.58 -12.04
C GLN A 122 -5.58 3.47 -12.38
N MET A 123 -4.84 2.78 -11.51
CA MET A 123 -3.42 2.55 -11.71
C MET A 123 -3.20 1.60 -12.89
N LYS A 124 -2.31 2.02 -13.79
CA LYS A 124 -1.89 1.20 -14.93
C LYS A 124 -1.08 0.00 -14.43
N LEU A 125 -1.46 -1.19 -14.87
CA LEU A 125 -0.69 -2.41 -14.62
C LEU A 125 0.58 -2.41 -15.48
N TYR A 126 1.63 -3.04 -14.99
CA TYR A 126 2.84 -3.29 -15.79
C TYR A 126 2.50 -4.23 -16.95
N THR A 127 3.12 -3.99 -18.10
CA THR A 127 2.86 -4.78 -19.31
C THR A 127 3.76 -5.99 -19.44
N ASN A 128 4.97 -5.90 -18.88
CA ASN A 128 5.95 -6.98 -18.90
C ASN A 128 6.82 -6.95 -17.64
N ARG A 129 7.55 -8.05 -17.43
CA ARG A 129 8.39 -8.26 -16.25
C ARG A 129 9.56 -7.28 -16.17
N GLU A 130 10.19 -6.97 -17.30
CA GLU A 130 11.33 -6.06 -17.35
C GLU A 130 10.95 -4.64 -16.90
N GLU A 131 9.81 -4.13 -17.39
CA GLU A 131 9.24 -2.84 -16.98
C GLU A 131 9.00 -2.79 -15.46
N LEU A 132 8.38 -3.83 -14.91
CA LEU A 132 8.12 -3.96 -13.47
C LEU A 132 9.43 -3.95 -12.66
N LEU A 133 10.41 -4.76 -13.06
CA LEU A 133 11.68 -4.88 -12.33
C LEU A 133 12.49 -3.60 -12.41
N LYS A 134 12.65 -3.00 -13.61
CA LYS A 134 13.36 -1.73 -13.79
C LYS A 134 12.71 -0.60 -12.99
N ALA A 135 11.38 -0.48 -13.06
CA ALA A 135 10.65 0.57 -12.34
C ALA A 135 10.79 0.44 -10.82
N ASN A 136 10.74 -0.77 -10.27
CA ASN A 136 10.86 -0.97 -8.82
C ASN A 136 12.32 -0.92 -8.34
N ALA A 137 13.29 -1.42 -9.13
CA ALA A 137 14.71 -1.28 -8.83
C ALA A 137 15.11 0.20 -8.76
N TRP A 138 14.63 1.00 -9.71
CA TRP A 138 14.85 2.45 -9.68
C TRP A 138 14.23 3.12 -8.46
N LYS A 139 13.02 2.71 -8.03
CA LYS A 139 12.40 3.23 -6.80
C LYS A 139 13.20 2.91 -5.56
N VAL A 140 13.74 1.69 -5.44
CA VAL A 140 14.59 1.28 -4.31
C VAL A 140 15.89 2.08 -4.33
N PHE A 141 16.57 2.16 -5.47
CA PHE A 141 17.80 2.94 -5.61
C PHE A 141 17.59 4.43 -5.26
N LYS A 142 16.59 5.06 -5.87
CA LYS A 142 16.25 6.46 -5.60
C LYS A 142 15.86 6.67 -4.14
N GLY A 143 15.04 5.76 -3.59
CA GLY A 143 14.61 5.81 -2.20
C GLY A 143 15.79 5.69 -1.24
N TYR A 144 16.74 4.80 -1.51
CA TYR A 144 17.97 4.65 -0.73
C TYR A 144 18.79 5.95 -0.70
N MET A 145 19.08 6.53 -1.87
CA MET A 145 19.87 7.77 -1.97
C MET A 145 19.20 8.95 -1.27
N ILE A 146 17.87 9.05 -1.36
CA ILE A 146 17.12 10.11 -0.70
C ILE A 146 17.07 9.87 0.82
N LEU A 147 16.85 8.63 1.27
CA LEU A 147 16.87 8.31 2.69
C LEU A 147 18.23 8.58 3.32
N ASP A 148 19.32 8.28 2.61
CA ASP A 148 20.68 8.62 3.05
C ASP A 148 20.81 10.14 3.28
N ALA A 149 20.38 10.95 2.30
CA ALA A 149 20.39 12.41 2.43
C ALA A 149 19.49 12.94 3.54
N LEU A 150 18.26 12.45 3.64
CA LEU A 150 17.32 12.88 4.66
C LEU A 150 17.82 12.52 6.06
N LYS A 151 18.30 11.29 6.26
CA LYS A 151 18.82 10.83 7.55
C LYS A 151 20.05 11.61 7.96
N THR A 152 20.99 11.85 7.05
CA THR A 152 22.16 12.68 7.32
C THR A 152 21.75 14.11 7.70
N ALA A 153 20.74 14.70 7.05
CA ALA A 153 20.22 16.01 7.43
C ALA A 153 19.56 16.00 8.82
N MET A 154 18.72 14.99 9.10
CA MET A 154 18.03 14.82 10.39
C MET A 154 19.00 14.69 11.57
N MET A 155 20.22 14.18 11.35
CA MET A 155 21.23 14.04 12.40
C MET A 155 21.71 15.36 12.98
N TYR A 156 21.54 16.49 12.30
CA TYR A 156 21.98 17.79 12.82
C TYR A 156 20.89 18.55 13.61
N ASP A 157 19.68 17.99 13.69
CA ASP A 157 18.52 18.68 14.24
C ASP A 157 17.90 17.90 15.41
N PRO A 158 17.95 18.45 16.64
CA PRO A 158 17.43 17.80 17.85
C PRO A 158 15.96 17.39 17.78
N TYR A 159 15.17 18.03 16.91
CA TYR A 159 13.79 17.62 16.66
C TYR A 159 13.72 16.13 16.29
N PHE A 160 14.59 15.64 15.41
CA PHE A 160 14.59 14.23 14.99
C PHE A 160 15.23 13.29 16.01
N TRP A 161 15.81 13.82 17.08
CA TRP A 161 16.29 13.03 18.23
C TRP A 161 15.21 12.84 19.31
N GLY A 162 14.00 13.38 19.08
CA GLY A 162 12.90 13.41 20.05
C GLY A 162 12.94 14.58 21.02
N GLN A 163 13.89 15.51 20.86
CA GLN A 163 14.02 16.71 21.69
C GLN A 163 13.36 17.91 20.99
N ILE A 164 12.04 17.85 20.80
CA ILE A 164 11.32 18.81 19.94
C ILE A 164 11.35 20.26 20.44
N ASP A 165 11.53 20.46 21.76
CA ASP A 165 11.59 21.79 22.38
C ASP A 165 13.00 22.40 22.40
N ARG A 166 14.01 21.61 22.00
CA ARG A 166 15.40 22.06 22.05
C ARG A 166 15.70 22.98 20.85
N PRO A 167 16.34 24.14 21.08
CA PRO A 167 16.73 25.02 19.98
C PRO A 167 17.78 24.34 19.08
N PRO A 168 17.78 24.66 17.77
CA PRO A 168 18.73 24.08 16.83
C PRO A 168 20.17 24.48 17.21
N PRO A 169 21.12 23.52 17.23
CA PRO A 169 22.49 23.78 17.66
C PRO A 169 23.35 24.46 16.58
N SER A 170 22.91 24.44 15.32
CA SER A 170 23.71 24.86 14.16
C SER A 170 23.14 26.06 13.40
N SER A 171 24.03 26.83 12.78
CA SER A 171 23.67 27.94 11.87
C SER A 171 23.09 27.46 10.54
N TYR A 172 23.24 26.18 10.19
CA TYR A 172 22.79 25.59 8.93
C TYR A 172 21.28 25.36 8.88
N LEU A 173 20.60 25.37 10.03
CA LEU A 173 19.16 25.20 10.11
C LEU A 173 18.41 26.54 9.91
N PRO A 174 17.19 26.53 9.32
CA PRO A 174 16.40 27.73 9.17
C PRO A 174 16.14 28.42 10.52
N GLN A 175 16.58 29.68 10.63
CA GLN A 175 16.45 30.46 11.87
C GLN A 175 15.00 30.92 12.11
N ASN A 176 14.28 31.24 11.02
CA ASN A 176 12.87 31.59 11.06
C ASN A 176 12.01 30.35 11.41
N SER A 177 11.10 30.50 12.38
CA SER A 177 10.28 29.41 12.90
C SER A 177 9.33 28.79 11.87
N VAL A 178 8.78 29.58 10.95
CA VAL A 178 7.89 29.08 9.87
C VAL A 178 8.68 28.19 8.93
N PHE A 179 9.83 28.66 8.43
CA PHE A 179 10.67 27.87 7.54
C PHE A 179 11.24 26.62 8.22
N ARG A 180 11.55 26.70 9.52
CA ARG A 180 11.98 25.54 10.31
C ARG A 180 10.89 24.49 10.43
N ASN A 181 9.66 24.89 10.73
CA ASN A 181 8.52 23.97 10.78
C ASN A 181 8.27 23.33 9.39
N ILE A 182 8.31 24.13 8.31
CA ILE A 182 8.21 23.59 6.94
C ILE A 182 9.32 22.56 6.68
N TYR A 183 10.56 22.83 7.11
CA TYR A 183 11.67 21.90 6.99
C TYR A 183 11.44 20.59 7.77
N HIS A 184 10.97 20.67 9.02
CA HIS A 184 10.64 19.49 9.83
C HIS A 184 9.55 18.64 9.17
N LEU A 185 8.45 19.26 8.78
CA LEU A 185 7.34 18.59 8.12
C LEU A 185 7.75 17.98 6.77
N ALA A 186 8.58 18.68 5.98
CA ALA A 186 9.06 18.20 4.70
C ALA A 186 9.98 16.98 4.86
N LEU A 187 10.95 17.05 5.78
CA LEU A 187 11.85 15.93 6.08
C LEU A 187 11.08 14.71 6.57
N THR A 188 10.13 14.90 7.49
CA THR A 188 9.26 13.81 7.96
C THR A 188 8.44 13.23 6.81
N MET A 189 7.78 14.06 6.02
CA MET A 189 6.94 13.62 4.90
C MET A 189 7.75 12.81 3.88
N PHE A 190 8.89 13.33 3.43
CA PHE A 190 9.75 12.64 2.49
C PHE A 190 10.38 11.38 3.09
N GLY A 191 10.75 11.42 4.38
CA GLY A 191 11.29 10.27 5.10
C GLY A 191 10.32 9.10 5.11
N ILE A 192 9.07 9.32 5.57
CA ILE A 192 8.02 8.29 5.54
C ILE A 192 7.73 7.85 4.10
N GLN A 193 7.55 8.79 3.17
CA GLN A 193 7.20 8.48 1.80
C GLN A 193 8.25 7.57 1.13
N TYR A 194 9.53 7.92 1.21
CA TYR A 194 10.59 7.14 0.57
C TYR A 194 10.92 5.85 1.32
N ALA A 195 10.76 5.79 2.64
CA ALA A 195 10.85 4.53 3.40
C ALA A 195 9.77 3.54 2.93
N LEU A 196 8.49 3.96 2.96
CA LEU A 196 7.38 3.12 2.52
C LEU A 196 7.49 2.74 1.03
N GLN A 197 7.84 3.69 0.17
CA GLN A 197 8.01 3.41 -1.25
C GLN A 197 9.10 2.37 -1.50
N SER A 198 10.23 2.45 -0.79
CA SER A 198 11.33 1.51 -0.94
C SER A 198 10.92 0.12 -0.46
N VAL A 199 10.31 0.00 0.73
CA VAL A 199 9.82 -1.27 1.28
C VAL A 199 8.79 -1.91 0.35
N PHE A 200 7.80 -1.14 -0.13
CA PHE A 200 6.80 -1.68 -1.05
C PHE A 200 7.37 -2.04 -2.44
N ALA A 201 8.46 -1.41 -2.87
CA ALA A 201 9.13 -1.74 -4.12
C ALA A 201 10.02 -3.01 -4.01
N LEU A 202 10.42 -3.43 -2.80
CA LEU A 202 11.15 -4.68 -2.60
C LEU A 202 10.29 -5.91 -2.90
N ALA A 203 9.02 -5.90 -2.50
CA ALA A 203 8.10 -7.02 -2.71
C ALA A 203 8.02 -7.49 -4.19
N PRO A 204 7.74 -6.63 -5.19
CA PRO A 204 7.71 -7.05 -6.58
C PRO A 204 9.09 -7.49 -7.11
N LEU A 205 10.20 -6.94 -6.60
CA LEU A 205 11.55 -7.39 -6.97
C LEU A 205 11.83 -8.81 -6.49
N ILE A 206 11.43 -9.14 -5.26
CA ILE A 206 11.61 -10.47 -4.69
C ILE A 206 10.64 -11.46 -5.34
N LEU A 207 9.34 -11.14 -5.34
CA LEU A 207 8.28 -12.04 -5.79
C LEU A 207 8.34 -12.27 -7.30
N CYS A 208 8.40 -11.22 -8.12
CA CYS A 208 8.44 -11.35 -9.58
C CYS A 208 9.85 -11.57 -10.13
N GLY A 209 10.88 -11.07 -9.45
CA GLY A 209 12.28 -11.10 -9.92
C GLY A 209 13.06 -12.33 -9.50
N ILE A 210 13.03 -12.68 -8.21
CA ILE A 210 13.83 -13.78 -7.66
C ILE A 210 13.03 -15.09 -7.63
N LEU A 211 11.84 -15.07 -7.03
CA LEU A 211 11.06 -16.28 -6.81
C LEU A 211 10.30 -16.69 -8.09
N THR A 212 9.69 -15.73 -8.77
CA THR A 212 9.02 -15.86 -10.08
C THR A 212 7.76 -16.76 -10.06
N PRO A 213 6.91 -16.72 -11.11
CA PRO A 213 5.72 -17.57 -11.21
C PRO A 213 6.01 -19.08 -11.19
N SER A 214 7.22 -19.52 -11.53
CA SER A 214 7.57 -20.95 -11.47
C SER A 214 7.61 -21.49 -10.05
N LEU A 215 7.88 -20.65 -9.05
CA LEU A 215 7.92 -21.05 -7.64
C LEU A 215 6.66 -20.65 -6.87
N LEU A 216 6.10 -19.47 -7.16
CA LEU A 216 4.99 -18.89 -6.40
C LEU A 216 3.65 -18.85 -7.15
N GLY A 217 3.59 -19.37 -8.37
CA GLY A 217 2.37 -19.40 -9.18
C GLY A 217 1.77 -18.00 -9.39
N ALA A 218 0.47 -17.87 -9.14
CA ALA A 218 -0.29 -16.63 -9.35
C ALA A 218 0.25 -15.41 -8.57
N ARG A 219 0.95 -15.62 -7.46
CA ARG A 219 1.44 -14.54 -6.58
C ARG A 219 2.63 -13.78 -7.14
N ALA A 220 3.39 -14.39 -8.04
CA ALA A 220 4.52 -13.74 -8.70
C ALA A 220 4.17 -13.20 -10.10
N GLU A 221 2.88 -13.22 -10.46
CA GLU A 221 2.40 -12.68 -11.73
C GLU A 221 2.49 -11.16 -11.78
N ILE A 222 2.96 -10.62 -12.89
CA ILE A 222 3.19 -9.17 -13.03
C ILE A 222 1.93 -8.31 -12.79
N TRP A 223 0.75 -8.85 -13.15
CA TRP A 223 -0.52 -8.15 -13.01
C TRP A 223 -0.99 -8.06 -11.56
N SER A 224 -0.48 -8.91 -10.67
CA SER A 224 -0.82 -8.90 -9.24
C SER A 224 0.00 -7.89 -8.43
N HIS A 225 0.92 -7.17 -9.08
CA HIS A 225 1.79 -6.17 -8.45
C HIS A 225 1.59 -4.75 -9.03
N PRO A 226 0.38 -4.15 -8.92
CA PRO A 226 0.13 -2.79 -9.39
C PRO A 226 0.97 -1.77 -8.60
N PRO A 227 1.32 -0.61 -9.20
CA PRO A 227 1.96 0.50 -8.49
C PRO A 227 1.24 0.84 -7.18
N THR A 228 1.98 1.26 -6.16
CA THR A 228 1.44 1.54 -4.83
C THR A 228 0.98 2.99 -4.67
N TRP A 229 1.58 3.90 -5.43
CA TRP A 229 1.32 5.35 -5.36
C TRP A 229 0.56 5.81 -6.60
N GLY A 230 -0.38 6.73 -6.41
CA GLY A 230 -1.05 7.41 -7.51
C GLY A 230 -0.19 8.49 -8.15
N THR A 231 -0.69 9.13 -9.22
CA THR A 231 -0.04 10.31 -9.79
C THR A 231 -0.33 11.53 -8.91
N TYR A 232 0.67 12.40 -8.67
CA TYR A 232 0.46 13.58 -7.82
C TYR A 232 -0.56 14.58 -8.39
N ASN A 233 -0.79 14.54 -9.71
CA ASN A 233 -1.79 15.38 -10.36
C ASN A 233 -3.21 15.21 -9.79
N VAL A 234 -3.54 14.05 -9.22
CA VAL A 234 -4.84 13.84 -8.56
C VAL A 234 -5.01 14.71 -7.31
N VAL A 235 -3.92 15.06 -6.62
CA VAL A 235 -3.93 16.00 -5.49
C VAL A 235 -4.26 17.39 -5.98
N LEU A 236 -3.67 17.82 -7.10
CA LEU A 236 -3.93 19.14 -7.68
C LEU A 236 -5.38 19.27 -8.19
N GLU A 237 -6.01 18.16 -8.55
CA GLU A 237 -7.37 18.14 -9.08
C GLU A 237 -8.44 17.91 -8.01
N GLN A 238 -8.13 17.17 -6.94
CA GLN A 238 -9.09 16.72 -5.94
C GLN A 238 -8.72 17.07 -4.51
N GLY A 239 -7.64 17.84 -4.30
CA GLY A 239 -7.22 18.34 -2.99
C GLY A 239 -6.93 17.24 -1.97
N LEU A 240 -7.44 17.41 -0.74
CA LEU A 240 -7.20 16.45 0.35
C LEU A 240 -7.87 15.10 0.07
N ALA A 241 -9.04 15.11 -0.61
CA ALA A 241 -9.67 13.87 -1.07
C ALA A 241 -8.76 13.12 -2.05
N GLY A 242 -8.06 13.84 -2.95
CA GLY A 242 -7.08 13.28 -3.86
C GLY A 242 -5.84 12.74 -3.16
N TRP A 243 -5.32 13.48 -2.17
CA TRP A 243 -4.16 13.10 -1.37
C TRP A 243 -4.33 11.73 -0.72
N TRP A 244 -5.36 11.58 0.11
CA TRP A 244 -5.61 10.34 0.85
C TRP A 244 -6.32 9.28 0.00
N GLY A 245 -7.17 9.72 -0.92
CA GLY A 245 -8.04 8.85 -1.68
C GLY A 245 -7.36 8.13 -2.83
N ASN A 246 -6.33 8.73 -3.43
CA ASN A 246 -5.75 8.24 -4.68
C ASN A 246 -4.22 8.29 -4.72
N TRP A 247 -3.58 9.29 -4.10
CA TRP A 247 -2.13 9.47 -4.19
C TRP A 247 -1.34 8.67 -3.14
N TRP A 248 -1.64 8.86 -1.85
CA TRP A 248 -0.97 8.21 -0.72
C TRP A 248 -1.15 6.68 -0.79
N HIS A 249 -0.11 5.89 -0.49
CA HIS A 249 0.17 4.46 -0.78
C HIS A 249 -0.96 3.39 -0.89
N GLN A 250 -2.24 3.69 -0.67
CA GLN A 250 -3.42 2.87 -0.98
C GLN A 250 -3.49 1.48 -0.31
N THR A 251 -2.50 1.13 0.52
CA THR A 251 -2.34 -0.19 1.14
C THR A 251 -3.52 -0.56 2.02
N PHE A 252 -3.92 0.33 2.94
CA PHE A 252 -4.97 0.05 3.92
C PHE A 252 -6.36 0.57 3.54
N ARG A 253 -6.49 1.19 2.36
CA ARG A 253 -7.74 1.87 1.95
C ARG A 253 -8.94 0.95 1.97
N PHE A 254 -8.78 -0.29 1.50
CA PHE A 254 -9.86 -1.27 1.50
C PHE A 254 -10.32 -1.57 2.93
N ALA A 255 -9.41 -2.02 3.80
CA ALA A 255 -9.70 -2.38 5.19
C ALA A 255 -10.39 -1.24 5.97
N PHE A 256 -9.96 0.01 5.77
CA PHE A 256 -10.55 1.16 6.45
C PHE A 256 -11.92 1.58 5.91
N SER A 257 -12.20 1.31 4.63
CA SER A 257 -13.47 1.73 4.00
C SER A 257 -14.60 0.71 4.21
N GLU A 258 -14.27 -0.58 4.29
CA GLU A 258 -15.28 -1.65 4.32
C GLU A 258 -16.26 -1.61 5.50
N PRO A 259 -15.87 -1.30 6.75
CA PRO A 259 -16.82 -1.22 7.86
C PRO A 259 -17.95 -0.22 7.61
N SER A 260 -17.61 0.97 7.11
CA SER A 260 -18.61 1.98 6.75
C SER A 260 -19.51 1.55 5.59
N ARG A 261 -18.95 0.86 4.58
CA ARG A 261 -19.72 0.31 3.45
C ARG A 261 -20.76 -0.70 3.94
N LYS A 262 -20.39 -1.55 4.90
CA LYS A 262 -21.30 -2.54 5.50
C LYS A 262 -22.38 -1.92 6.36
N ILE A 263 -22.07 -0.90 7.15
CA ILE A 263 -23.07 -0.16 7.92
C ILE A 263 -24.09 0.50 6.99
N ILE A 264 -23.64 1.15 5.91
CA ILE A 264 -24.53 1.79 4.94
C ILE A 264 -25.42 0.77 4.22
N GLU A 265 -24.87 -0.39 3.87
CA GLU A 265 -25.61 -1.49 3.26
C GLU A 265 -26.68 -2.04 4.22
N ALA A 266 -26.32 -2.32 5.47
CA ALA A 266 -27.21 -2.89 6.46
C ALA A 266 -28.34 -1.93 6.90
N THR A 267 -28.08 -0.62 6.88
CA THR A 267 -29.06 0.41 7.25
C THR A 267 -29.89 0.93 6.08
N GLY A 268 -29.60 0.49 4.84
CA GLY A 268 -30.29 0.98 3.65
C GLY A 268 -30.03 2.46 3.33
N MET A 269 -28.99 3.05 3.91
CA MET A 269 -28.68 4.47 3.71
C MET A 269 -28.31 4.77 2.25
N ASN A 270 -28.81 5.88 1.72
CA ASN A 270 -28.41 6.33 0.38
C ASN A 270 -26.91 6.67 0.36
N ARG A 271 -26.11 5.86 -0.34
CA ARG A 271 -24.66 6.02 -0.49
C ARG A 271 -24.22 7.40 -1.01
N LYS A 272 -25.10 8.11 -1.73
CA LYS A 272 -24.82 9.45 -2.27
C LYS A 272 -25.14 10.58 -1.28
N SER A 273 -25.82 10.29 -0.17
CA SER A 273 -26.17 11.29 0.84
C SER A 273 -24.93 11.84 1.55
N ARG A 274 -25.02 13.07 2.05
CA ARG A 274 -23.93 13.71 2.82
C ARG A 274 -23.61 12.92 4.10
N VAL A 275 -24.63 12.38 4.75
CA VAL A 275 -24.48 11.54 5.95
C VAL A 275 -23.67 10.27 5.63
N ALA A 276 -23.98 9.59 4.53
CA ALA A 276 -23.23 8.41 4.11
C ALA A 276 -21.76 8.73 3.78
N LYS A 277 -21.51 9.86 3.11
CA LYS A 277 -20.14 10.33 2.81
C LYS A 277 -19.37 10.67 4.10
N ALA A 278 -19.99 11.37 5.04
CA ALA A 278 -19.41 11.69 6.33
C ALA A 278 -19.05 10.40 7.09
N LEU A 279 -20.00 9.47 7.22
CA LEU A 279 -19.79 8.19 7.90
C LEU A 279 -18.60 7.40 7.31
N GLN A 280 -18.48 7.35 5.98
CA GLN A 280 -17.35 6.71 5.30
C GLN A 280 -16.01 7.37 5.67
N LEU A 281 -15.94 8.71 5.60
CA LEU A 281 -14.73 9.45 5.93
C LEU A 281 -14.33 9.26 7.39
N PHE A 282 -15.25 9.51 8.32
CA PHE A 282 -14.95 9.45 9.75
C PHE A 282 -14.55 8.06 10.21
N ILE A 283 -15.21 6.99 9.75
CA ILE A 283 -14.80 5.62 10.10
C ILE A 283 -13.42 5.30 9.51
N ALA A 284 -13.17 5.63 8.24
CA ALA A 284 -11.89 5.30 7.61
C ALA A 284 -10.71 6.01 8.29
N PHE A 285 -10.86 7.31 8.60
CA PHE A 285 -9.82 8.07 9.29
C PHE A 285 -9.72 7.74 10.79
N PHE A 286 -10.82 7.39 11.45
CA PHE A 286 -10.76 6.87 12.82
C PHE A 286 -9.94 5.60 12.89
N LEU A 287 -10.19 4.62 12.01
CA LEU A 287 -9.41 3.38 11.97
C LEU A 287 -7.93 3.62 11.63
N SER A 288 -7.65 4.56 10.72
CA SER A 288 -6.27 5.01 10.47
C SER A 288 -5.64 5.62 11.72
N GLY A 289 -6.37 6.47 12.43
CA GLY A 289 -5.95 7.09 13.68
C GLY A 289 -5.69 6.06 14.78
N VAL A 290 -6.51 5.01 14.91
CA VAL A 290 -6.30 3.92 15.88
C VAL A 290 -4.97 3.23 15.64
N ILE A 291 -4.63 2.88 14.38
CA ILE A 291 -3.36 2.20 14.09
C ILE A 291 -2.16 3.06 14.46
N HIS A 292 -2.19 4.36 14.12
CA HIS A 292 -1.07 5.26 14.41
C HIS A 292 -0.98 5.59 15.91
N ALA A 293 -2.11 5.84 16.57
CA ALA A 293 -2.18 6.06 18.02
C ALA A 293 -1.63 4.86 18.79
N SER A 294 -2.01 3.63 18.41
CA SER A 294 -1.47 2.41 19.00
C SER A 294 0.04 2.29 18.80
N GLY A 295 0.53 2.61 17.59
CA GLY A 295 1.97 2.61 17.30
C GLY A 295 2.74 3.55 18.23
N VAL A 296 2.33 4.82 18.31
CA VAL A 296 3.03 5.82 19.13
C VAL A 296 2.84 5.60 20.63
N TYR A 297 1.75 4.95 21.05
CA TYR A 297 1.55 4.51 22.44
C TYR A 297 2.56 3.45 22.88
N THR A 298 3.00 2.60 21.95
CA THR A 298 4.03 1.58 22.22
C THR A 298 5.46 2.10 22.09
N CYS A 299 5.65 3.36 21.67
CA CYS A 299 6.97 3.98 21.62
C CYS A 299 7.47 4.36 23.04
N THR A 300 8.77 4.53 23.19
CA THR A 300 9.42 4.79 24.48
C THR A 300 9.34 6.25 24.94
N GLY A 301 9.07 7.19 24.04
CA GLY A 301 9.04 8.62 24.35
C GLY A 301 7.66 9.15 24.79
N PRO A 302 7.60 10.41 25.26
CA PRO A 302 6.37 11.04 25.77
C PRO A 302 5.46 11.49 24.61
N THR A 303 4.86 10.52 23.93
CA THR A 303 3.94 10.73 22.80
C THR A 303 2.51 11.05 23.27
N HIS A 304 1.68 11.52 22.35
CA HIS A 304 0.29 11.91 22.59
C HIS A 304 -0.68 11.15 21.66
N PRO A 305 -0.92 9.85 21.89
CA PRO A 305 -1.68 9.00 20.96
C PRO A 305 -3.04 9.57 20.52
N ILE A 306 -3.78 10.16 21.47
CA ILE A 306 -5.14 10.67 21.22
C ILE A 306 -5.13 12.12 20.70
N THR A 307 -4.40 13.02 21.37
CA THR A 307 -4.41 14.46 21.04
C THR A 307 -3.45 14.82 19.91
N GLY A 308 -2.47 13.97 19.59
CA GLY A 308 -1.57 14.08 18.45
C GLY A 308 -2.05 13.21 17.29
N SER A 309 -1.57 11.97 17.23
CA SER A 309 -1.80 11.04 16.12
C SER A 309 -3.28 10.83 15.75
N MET A 310 -4.15 10.48 16.69
CA MET A 310 -5.59 10.30 16.40
C MET A 310 -6.25 11.60 15.92
N ALA A 311 -5.98 12.72 16.58
CA ALA A 311 -6.51 14.03 16.20
C ALA A 311 -6.09 14.41 14.77
N PHE A 312 -4.83 14.19 14.38
CA PHE A 312 -4.34 14.42 13.02
C PHE A 312 -5.22 13.73 11.97
N PHE A 313 -5.48 12.42 12.15
CA PHE A 313 -6.27 11.65 11.18
C PHE A 313 -7.74 12.08 11.16
N LEU A 314 -8.37 12.31 12.32
CA LEU A 314 -9.76 12.78 12.37
C LEU A 314 -9.93 14.16 11.73
N LEU A 315 -8.96 15.06 11.88
CA LEU A 315 -8.96 16.36 11.22
C LEU A 315 -8.97 16.23 9.69
N GLN A 316 -8.36 15.20 9.11
CA GLN A 316 -8.43 14.98 7.67
C GLN A 316 -9.84 14.64 7.20
N ALA A 317 -10.61 13.87 7.98
CA ALA A 317 -12.01 13.59 7.67
C ALA A 317 -12.86 14.87 7.67
N VAL A 318 -12.66 15.74 8.67
CA VAL A 318 -13.31 17.05 8.76
C VAL A 318 -12.97 17.91 7.54
N ALA A 319 -11.68 18.00 7.20
CA ALA A 319 -11.18 18.80 6.10
C ALA A 319 -11.75 18.36 4.76
N ILE A 320 -11.72 17.06 4.47
CA ILE A 320 -12.24 16.49 3.21
C ILE A 320 -13.75 16.70 3.12
N PHE A 321 -14.48 16.52 4.22
CA PHE A 321 -15.92 16.74 4.24
C PHE A 321 -16.27 18.21 3.98
N ALA A 322 -15.53 19.13 4.61
CA ALA A 322 -15.67 20.57 4.39
C ALA A 322 -15.31 20.96 2.96
N GLU A 323 -14.15 20.52 2.46
CA GLU A 323 -13.67 20.75 1.08
C GLU A 323 -14.71 20.28 0.06
N THR A 324 -15.24 19.06 0.22
CA THR A 324 -16.23 18.49 -0.69
C THR A 324 -17.54 19.29 -0.65
N THR A 325 -18.03 19.64 0.53
CA THR A 325 -19.29 20.36 0.69
C THR A 325 -19.19 21.79 0.14
N LEU A 326 -18.09 22.50 0.44
CA LEU A 326 -17.84 23.84 -0.07
C LEU A 326 -17.63 23.82 -1.59
N GLY A 327 -16.97 22.79 -2.13
CA GLY A 327 -16.81 22.60 -3.57
C GLY A 327 -18.14 22.36 -4.29
N GLU A 328 -19.02 21.53 -3.72
CA GLU A 328 -20.39 21.31 -4.24
C GLU A 328 -21.20 22.62 -4.25
N VAL A 329 -21.12 23.41 -3.17
CA VAL A 329 -21.83 24.71 -3.05
C VAL A 329 -21.26 25.76 -4.00
N ALA A 330 -19.94 25.87 -4.11
CA ALA A 330 -19.30 26.80 -5.04
C ALA A 330 -19.71 26.47 -6.49
N THR A 331 -19.74 25.18 -6.84
CA THR A 331 -20.16 24.72 -8.16
C THR A 331 -21.63 25.04 -8.43
N SER A 332 -22.52 24.84 -7.44
CA SER A 332 -23.95 25.16 -7.61
C SER A 332 -24.22 26.67 -7.73
N MET A 333 -23.35 27.50 -7.16
CA MET A 333 -23.37 28.96 -7.32
C MET A 333 -22.72 29.44 -8.63
N GLY A 334 -22.21 28.53 -9.47
CA GLY A 334 -21.50 28.88 -10.70
C GLY A 334 -20.10 29.47 -10.48
N LEU A 335 -19.60 29.46 -9.24
CA LEU A 335 -18.27 29.94 -8.90
C LEU A 335 -17.22 29.00 -9.52
N GLY A 336 -16.26 29.57 -10.23
CA GLY A 336 -15.14 28.81 -10.79
C GLY A 336 -15.30 28.31 -12.22
N GLN A 337 -16.43 28.57 -12.91
CA GLN A 337 -16.60 28.16 -14.32
C GLN A 337 -15.62 28.85 -15.28
N LYS A 338 -15.18 30.08 -14.96
CA LYS A 338 -14.22 30.87 -15.77
C LYS A 338 -12.79 30.88 -15.23
N ILE A 339 -12.51 30.17 -14.14
CA ILE A 339 -11.16 30.17 -13.55
C ILE A 339 -10.26 29.20 -14.34
N PRO A 340 -9.10 29.65 -14.84
CA PRO A 340 -8.15 28.79 -15.54
C PRO A 340 -7.72 27.60 -14.70
N ALA A 341 -7.47 26.45 -15.35
CA ALA A 341 -7.10 25.22 -14.66
C ALA A 341 -5.83 25.35 -13.81
N TRP A 342 -4.84 26.11 -14.26
CA TRP A 342 -3.61 26.33 -13.50
C TRP A 342 -3.86 27.08 -12.20
N VAL A 343 -4.75 28.09 -12.19
CA VAL A 343 -5.11 28.84 -10.98
C VAL A 343 -5.78 27.92 -9.97
N LYS A 344 -6.72 27.06 -10.41
CA LYS A 344 -7.36 26.07 -9.53
C LYS A 344 -6.33 25.12 -8.94
N LYS A 345 -5.44 24.56 -9.78
CA LYS A 345 -4.39 23.62 -9.34
C LYS A 345 -3.41 24.27 -8.36
N SER A 346 -3.00 25.52 -8.61
CA SER A 346 -2.15 26.29 -7.70
C SER A 346 -2.84 26.58 -6.37
N TRP A 347 -4.11 26.98 -6.40
CA TRP A 347 -4.89 27.19 -5.18
C TRP A 347 -5.02 25.90 -4.37
N THR A 348 -5.39 24.79 -5.01
CA THR A 348 -5.50 23.48 -4.36
C THR A 348 -4.16 23.04 -3.77
N PHE A 349 -3.06 23.24 -4.49
CA PHE A 349 -1.72 22.99 -3.96
C PHE A 349 -1.46 23.79 -2.68
N LEU A 350 -1.67 25.11 -2.72
CA LEU A 350 -1.45 25.97 -1.56
C LEU A 350 -2.35 25.57 -0.38
N TYR A 351 -3.64 25.37 -0.62
CA TYR A 351 -4.60 24.95 0.40
C TYR A 351 -4.17 23.65 1.09
N VAL A 352 -3.82 22.61 0.33
CA VAL A 352 -3.41 21.31 0.89
C VAL A 352 -2.18 21.45 1.78
N HIS A 353 -1.17 22.20 1.35
CA HIS A 353 0.07 22.36 2.12
C HIS A 353 -0.09 23.29 3.31
N VAL A 354 -0.93 24.32 3.22
CA VAL A 354 -1.30 25.16 4.36
C VAL A 354 -2.06 24.33 5.39
N TRP A 355 -3.00 23.48 4.97
CA TRP A 355 -3.69 22.56 5.86
C TRP A 355 -2.73 21.62 6.58
N PHE A 356 -1.77 21.01 5.86
CA PHE A 356 -0.76 20.16 6.49
C PHE A 356 0.22 20.94 7.37
N TYR A 357 0.57 22.18 7.03
CA TYR A 357 1.38 23.02 7.91
C TYR A 357 0.75 23.18 9.30
N TYR A 358 -0.58 23.37 9.36
CA TYR A 358 -1.30 23.54 10.61
C TYR A 358 -1.72 22.24 11.31
N THR A 359 -1.69 21.08 10.63
CA THR A 359 -2.18 19.83 11.22
C THR A 359 -1.11 18.75 11.37
N ALA A 360 -0.12 18.69 10.48
CA ALA A 360 0.81 17.57 10.40
C ALA A 360 1.76 17.48 11.59
N HIS A 361 2.05 18.60 12.28
CA HIS A 361 2.86 18.61 13.50
C HIS A 361 2.29 17.67 14.58
N LEU A 362 0.96 17.54 14.67
CA LEU A 362 0.30 16.62 15.61
C LEU A 362 0.77 15.16 15.45
N LEU A 363 1.09 14.73 14.22
CA LEU A 363 1.63 13.40 13.94
C LEU A 363 3.16 13.41 13.95
N CYS A 364 3.79 14.43 13.37
CA CYS A 364 5.24 14.49 13.21
C CYS A 364 5.95 14.61 14.57
N ASP A 365 5.38 15.35 15.52
CA ASP A 365 5.92 15.49 16.87
C ASP A 365 5.87 14.15 17.62
N ASP A 366 4.81 13.36 17.44
CA ASP A 366 4.70 12.01 18.01
C ASP A 366 5.75 11.07 17.41
N PHE A 367 6.03 11.17 16.10
CA PHE A 367 7.11 10.39 15.47
C PHE A 367 8.49 10.79 15.99
N ALA A 368 8.73 12.09 16.17
CA ALA A 368 9.94 12.61 16.76
C ALA A 368 10.12 12.13 18.21
N LYS A 369 9.15 12.45 19.07
CA LYS A 369 9.13 12.04 20.49
C LYS A 369 9.23 10.53 20.64
N GLY A 370 8.52 9.77 19.79
CA GLY A 370 8.51 8.30 19.80
C GLY A 370 9.81 7.65 19.30
N GLY A 371 10.77 8.44 18.80
CA GLY A 371 12.06 7.93 18.36
C GLY A 371 12.05 7.26 16.98
N VAL A 372 11.01 7.47 16.16
CA VAL A 372 10.89 6.86 14.82
C VAL A 372 12.11 7.19 13.95
N TRP A 373 12.64 8.40 14.08
CA TRP A 373 13.79 8.87 13.30
C TRP A 373 15.14 8.38 13.83
N LEU A 374 15.17 7.73 15.00
CA LEU A 374 16.38 7.08 15.51
C LEU A 374 16.63 5.74 14.82
N PHE A 375 15.60 5.13 14.22
CA PHE A 375 15.75 3.96 13.37
C PHE A 375 16.59 4.28 12.14
N GLU A 376 17.51 3.39 11.79
CA GLU A 376 18.45 3.57 10.70
C GLU A 376 18.10 2.65 9.51
N PRO A 377 17.41 3.16 8.46
CA PRO A 377 16.93 2.32 7.38
C PRO A 377 18.01 1.94 6.35
N VAL A 378 19.14 2.67 6.30
CA VAL A 378 20.23 2.45 5.35
C VAL A 378 21.44 1.86 6.07
N PRO A 379 21.95 0.68 5.68
CA PRO A 379 23.14 0.10 6.33
C PRO A 379 24.41 0.87 5.97
N ILE A 380 24.50 1.42 4.76
CA ILE A 380 25.68 2.13 4.26
C ILE A 380 25.29 3.55 3.83
N SER A 381 25.94 4.57 4.40
CA SER A 381 25.74 5.97 4.04
C SER A 381 26.92 6.48 3.21
N LEU A 382 26.63 7.00 2.01
CA LEU A 382 27.64 7.64 1.18
C LEU A 382 27.97 9.03 1.73
N LEU A 383 26.96 9.77 2.18
CA LEU A 383 27.14 11.14 2.66
C LEU A 383 27.89 11.20 3.99
N ARG A 384 27.55 10.35 4.95
CA ARG A 384 28.31 10.23 6.20
C ARG A 384 29.73 9.77 5.95
N GLY A 385 29.89 8.81 5.02
CA GLY A 385 31.20 8.36 4.56
C GLY A 385 32.08 9.45 3.92
N MET A 386 31.47 10.48 3.32
CA MET A 386 32.14 11.67 2.81
C MET A 386 32.44 12.73 3.89
N GLY A 387 32.19 12.43 5.17
CA GLY A 387 32.42 13.35 6.29
C GLY A 387 31.25 14.30 6.59
N LEU A 388 30.06 14.04 6.05
CA LEU A 388 28.84 14.81 6.37
C LEU A 388 28.06 14.20 7.56
N GLY A 389 28.70 13.32 8.34
CA GLY A 389 28.15 12.82 9.60
C GLY A 389 28.13 13.91 10.68
N ALA A 390 27.23 13.80 11.64
CA ALA A 390 27.13 14.77 12.74
C ALA A 390 28.24 14.61 13.78
N ASP A 391 28.75 13.39 13.95
CA ASP A 391 29.86 13.00 14.83
C ASP A 391 30.93 12.24 14.04
N GLU A 392 32.17 12.19 14.52
CA GLU A 392 33.27 11.43 13.89
C GLU A 392 32.97 9.92 13.79
N ARG A 393 32.07 9.40 14.65
CA ARG A 393 31.61 8.02 14.63
C ARG A 393 30.58 7.75 13.53
N ASP A 394 29.96 8.78 12.98
CA ASP A 394 28.97 8.68 11.92
C ASP A 394 29.66 8.54 10.56
N GLY A 395 30.19 7.34 10.32
CA GLY A 395 30.91 6.99 9.09
C GLY A 395 30.07 6.26 8.05
N TRP A 396 30.76 5.55 7.15
CA TRP A 396 30.15 4.78 6.05
C TRP A 396 29.16 3.72 6.53
N TRP A 397 29.43 3.10 7.68
CA TRP A 397 28.68 1.97 8.22
C TRP A 397 27.73 2.49 9.30
N CYS A 398 26.42 2.51 9.01
CA CYS A 398 25.40 3.11 9.86
C CYS A 398 24.78 2.18 10.92
N TRP A 399 24.66 0.88 10.70
CA TRP A 399 24.27 -0.05 11.77
C TRP A 399 25.48 -0.52 12.58
N ASN A 400 25.23 -0.79 13.86
CA ASN A 400 26.24 -1.33 14.74
C ASN A 400 26.37 -2.86 14.49
N PRO A 401 27.53 -3.50 14.67
CA PRO A 401 27.62 -4.97 14.75
C PRO A 401 26.67 -5.63 15.78
N ARG A 402 26.06 -4.87 16.70
CA ARG A 402 24.99 -5.31 17.61
C ARG A 402 23.55 -4.99 17.14
N PHE A 403 23.35 -4.64 15.87
CA PHE A 403 22.04 -4.27 15.28
C PHE A 403 20.91 -5.30 15.51
N ALA A 404 21.27 -6.55 15.82
CA ALA A 404 20.32 -7.53 16.31
C ALA A 404 21.04 -8.41 17.32
N GLN A 405 20.59 -8.38 18.56
CA GLN A 405 21.07 -9.27 19.62
C GLN A 405 19.89 -9.99 20.27
N TRP A 406 20.10 -11.24 20.63
CA TRP A 406 19.12 -11.94 21.44
C TRP A 406 19.21 -11.42 22.88
N TYR A 407 18.14 -10.81 23.36
CA TYR A 407 17.93 -10.44 24.75
C TYR A 407 17.18 -11.55 25.46
N SER A 408 17.73 -12.04 26.58
CA SER A 408 17.07 -12.99 27.46
C SER A 408 16.58 -12.25 28.69
N GLY A 409 15.27 -12.08 28.81
CA GLY A 409 14.63 -11.59 30.03
C GLY A 409 14.30 -12.72 31.00
N ASP A 410 13.74 -12.38 32.15
CA ASP A 410 13.39 -13.35 33.20
C ASP A 410 12.29 -14.35 32.76
N THR A 411 11.56 -14.04 31.69
CA THR A 411 10.49 -14.87 31.12
C THR A 411 10.62 -14.94 29.60
N TRP A 412 10.01 -15.96 28.99
CA TRP A 412 10.09 -16.15 27.54
C TRP A 412 9.44 -14.98 26.77
N TRP A 413 8.40 -14.34 27.31
CA TRP A 413 7.77 -13.16 26.70
C TRP A 413 8.53 -11.86 26.93
N ASN A 414 9.51 -11.85 27.85
CA ASN A 414 10.46 -10.77 28.04
C ASN A 414 11.78 -11.03 27.27
N SER A 415 11.88 -12.14 26.55
CA SER A 415 13.04 -12.50 25.73
C SER A 415 12.73 -12.29 24.25
N GLY A 416 13.73 -11.89 23.46
CA GLY A 416 13.53 -11.67 22.03
C GLY A 416 14.72 -11.02 21.34
N LEU A 417 14.55 -10.70 20.07
CA LEU A 417 15.51 -9.90 19.31
C LEU A 417 15.42 -8.43 19.76
N ALA A 418 16.47 -7.93 20.38
CA ALA A 418 16.70 -6.50 20.59
C ALA A 418 17.44 -5.95 19.37
N LEU A 419 16.89 -4.88 18.78
CA LEU A 419 17.43 -4.20 17.60
C LEU A 419 18.17 -2.91 17.99
#